data_AF-A0A2T6BHP7-F1
#
_entry.id   AF-A0A2T6BHP7-F1
#
_cell.length_a   1.000
_cell.length_b   1.000
_cell.length_c   1.000
_cell.angle_alpha   90.00
_cell.angle_beta   90.00
_cell.angle_gamma   90.00
#
_symmetry.space_group_name_H-M   'P 1'
#
loop_
_entity.id
_entity.type
_entity.pdbx_description
1 polymer ?
#
loop_
_entity_poly.entity_id
_entity_poly.type
_entity_poly.pdbx_seq_one_letter_code
_entity_poly.pdbx_strand_id
1 'polypeptide(L)'
;MLRVIALCLLSVAPAAADTAALAQDRTLQATARQLLTGLQARSFKTGREFCGLIGRTAQGQLVATKSYRGGLDGCTPRNFRDESIEPIASFHTHAAYDPDADSEVPSFNDLVADTDEGVVGFVSTPGGRFWVTIPEQDRVVQICGLRCLPQDRDFVAGEWGPIAKSYTRRQLKQRELLY
;
A
#
# COMPACT_ATOMS: atom_id res chain seq x y z
N MET A 1 53.71 -14.71 27.80
CA MET A 1 53.05 -14.66 26.46
C MET A 1 51.60 -14.23 26.68
N LEU A 2 51.28 -12.97 26.40
CA LEU A 2 49.94 -12.41 26.61
C LEU A 2 49.15 -12.53 25.30
N ARG A 3 48.13 -13.40 25.25
CA ARG A 3 47.23 -13.51 24.10
C ARG A 3 46.14 -12.45 24.23
N VAL A 4 46.21 -11.42 23.38
CA VAL A 4 45.13 -10.44 23.20
C VAL A 4 44.04 -11.11 22.36
N ILE A 5 42.86 -11.34 22.95
CA ILE A 5 41.67 -11.78 22.24
C ILE A 5 41.00 -10.53 21.68
N ALA A 6 41.13 -10.33 20.37
CA ALA A 6 40.41 -9.28 19.66
C ALA A 6 38.94 -9.69 19.53
N LEU A 7 38.07 -9.04 20.30
CA LEU A 7 36.62 -9.20 20.19
C LEU A 7 36.15 -8.40 18.98
N CYS A 8 35.95 -9.07 17.83
CA CYS A 8 35.30 -8.47 16.67
C CYS A 8 33.82 -8.22 17.00
N LEU A 9 33.48 -6.97 17.27
CA LEU A 9 32.10 -6.49 17.28
C LEU A 9 31.58 -6.50 15.83
N LEU A 10 30.81 -7.53 15.47
CA LEU A 10 30.05 -7.55 14.22
C LEU A 10 28.89 -6.57 14.36
N SER A 11 28.99 -5.43 13.70
CA SER A 11 27.89 -4.49 13.52
C SER A 11 26.81 -5.15 12.67
N VAL A 12 25.72 -5.60 13.28
CA VAL A 12 24.53 -6.08 12.55
C VAL A 12 23.82 -4.84 12.01
N ALA A 13 24.01 -4.54 10.73
CA ALA A 13 23.16 -3.56 10.06
C ALA A 13 21.71 -4.08 10.09
N PRO A 14 20.70 -3.23 10.35
CA PRO A 14 19.31 -3.65 10.23
C PRO A 14 19.07 -4.16 8.80
N ALA A 15 18.59 -5.39 8.69
CA ALA A 15 18.21 -5.95 7.40
C ALA A 15 17.04 -5.13 6.84
N ALA A 16 17.16 -4.69 5.58
CA ALA A 16 16.03 -4.10 4.88
C ALA A 16 14.84 -5.07 4.91
N ALA A 17 13.62 -4.54 5.08
CA ALA A 17 12.43 -5.36 5.13
C ALA A 17 12.28 -6.17 3.83
N ASP A 18 12.05 -7.49 3.95
CA ASP A 18 11.72 -8.37 2.83
C ASP A 18 10.28 -8.06 2.38
N THR A 19 10.16 -7.03 1.52
CA THR A 19 8.85 -6.57 1.04
C THR A 19 8.14 -7.61 0.18
N ALA A 20 8.88 -8.51 -0.48
CA ALA A 20 8.29 -9.62 -1.20
C ALA A 20 7.58 -10.60 -0.25
N ALA A 21 8.20 -10.95 0.87
CA ALA A 21 7.59 -11.78 1.90
C ALA A 21 6.40 -11.08 2.58
N LEU A 22 6.55 -9.80 2.94
CA LEU A 22 5.47 -9.00 3.54
C LEU A 22 4.26 -8.90 2.62
N ALA A 23 4.47 -8.72 1.30
CA ALA A 23 3.38 -8.66 0.34
C ALA A 23 2.57 -9.96 0.26
N GLN A 24 3.13 -11.11 0.68
CA GLN A 24 2.46 -12.40 0.73
C GLN A 24 1.95 -12.78 2.13
N ASP A 25 2.26 -11.99 3.16
CA ASP A 25 1.81 -12.24 4.53
C ASP A 25 0.28 -12.13 4.61
N ARG A 26 -0.38 -13.25 4.92
CA ARG A 26 -1.84 -13.35 5.00
C ARG A 26 -2.44 -12.52 6.13
N THR A 27 -1.73 -12.38 7.25
CA THR A 27 -2.18 -11.59 8.40
C THR A 27 -2.11 -10.11 8.07
N LEU A 28 -1.04 -9.68 7.41
CA LEU A 28 -0.90 -8.31 6.93
C LEU A 28 -1.95 -7.96 5.87
N GLN A 29 -2.13 -8.82 4.86
CA GLN A 29 -3.18 -8.67 3.84
C GLN A 29 -4.58 -8.60 4.46
N ALA A 30 -4.89 -9.46 5.44
CA ALA A 30 -6.19 -9.44 6.13
C ALA A 30 -6.40 -8.15 6.93
N THR A 31 -5.35 -7.66 7.60
CA THR A 31 -5.36 -6.39 8.34
C THR A 31 -5.63 -5.22 7.41
N ALA A 32 -4.88 -5.11 6.31
CA ALA A 32 -5.09 -4.08 5.30
C ALA A 32 -6.48 -4.16 4.68
N ARG A 33 -6.95 -5.37 4.35
CA ARG A 33 -8.30 -5.60 3.82
C ARG A 33 -9.39 -5.09 4.77
N GLN A 34 -9.26 -5.36 6.07
CA GLN A 34 -10.22 -4.90 7.09
C GLN A 34 -10.22 -3.38 7.19
N LEU A 35 -9.05 -2.75 7.25
CA LEU A 35 -8.91 -1.29 7.30
C LEU A 35 -9.56 -0.63 6.07
N LEU A 36 -9.19 -1.08 4.88
CA LEU A 36 -9.71 -0.52 3.62
C LEU A 36 -11.21 -0.74 3.47
N THR A 37 -11.73 -1.92 3.84
CA THR A 37 -13.19 -2.20 3.85
C THR A 37 -13.94 -1.20 4.74
N GLY A 38 -13.39 -0.86 5.91
CA GLY A 38 -13.99 0.12 6.83
C GLY A 38 -13.94 1.57 6.33
N LEU A 39 -13.07 1.89 5.37
CA LEU A 39 -12.85 3.25 4.87
C LEU A 39 -13.61 3.55 3.57
N GLN A 40 -13.83 2.56 2.70
CA GLN A 40 -14.42 2.76 1.37
C GLN A 40 -15.73 3.57 1.38
N ALA A 41 -16.69 3.25 2.26
CA ALA A 41 -17.95 3.97 2.31
C ALA A 41 -17.77 5.47 2.60
N ARG A 42 -16.77 5.83 3.42
CA ARG A 42 -16.42 7.23 3.71
C ARG A 42 -15.63 7.85 2.56
N SER A 43 -14.74 7.09 1.93
CA SER A 43 -14.02 7.50 0.71
C SER A 43 -15.00 7.95 -0.36
N PHE A 44 -15.91 7.04 -0.75
CA PHE A 44 -16.92 7.28 -1.80
C PHE A 44 -17.81 8.48 -1.46
N LYS A 45 -18.34 8.54 -0.23
CA LYS A 45 -19.21 9.63 0.19
C LYS A 45 -18.54 11.01 0.12
N THR A 46 -17.23 11.07 0.35
CA THR A 46 -16.51 12.34 0.40
C THR A 46 -15.73 12.65 -0.86
N GLY A 47 -15.61 11.70 -1.78
CA GLY A 47 -14.70 11.75 -2.92
C GLY A 47 -13.26 11.98 -2.46
N ARG A 48 -12.80 11.27 -1.44
CA ARG A 48 -11.43 11.48 -0.91
C ARG A 48 -10.76 10.20 -0.52
N GLU A 49 -9.46 10.18 -0.75
CA GLU A 49 -8.60 9.12 -0.26
C GLU A 49 -8.50 9.13 1.27
N PHE A 50 -8.34 7.94 1.85
CA PHE A 50 -8.02 7.74 3.25
C PHE A 50 -6.82 6.82 3.37
N CYS A 51 -5.79 7.26 4.08
CA CYS A 51 -4.53 6.53 4.20
C CYS A 51 -4.05 6.36 5.63
N GLY A 52 -3.11 5.46 5.82
CA GLY A 52 -2.39 5.24 7.07
C GLY A 52 -1.21 4.30 6.89
N LEU A 53 -0.61 3.92 8.00
CA LEU A 53 0.48 2.93 8.06
C LEU A 53 0.03 1.74 8.90
N ILE A 54 0.52 0.56 8.55
CA ILE A 54 0.53 -0.62 9.41
C ILE A 54 1.97 -0.84 9.84
N GLY A 55 2.16 -1.04 11.14
CA GLY A 55 3.46 -1.28 11.74
C GLY A 55 3.46 -2.52 12.62
N ARG A 56 4.66 -2.94 13.00
CA ARG A 56 4.91 -4.08 13.87
C ARG A 56 5.54 -3.59 15.17
N THR A 57 4.94 -4.00 16.29
CA THR A 57 5.49 -3.76 17.63
C THR A 57 6.67 -4.69 17.90
N ALA A 58 7.45 -4.41 18.95
CA ALA A 58 8.53 -5.28 19.40
C ALA A 58 8.07 -6.72 19.74
N GLN A 59 6.79 -6.91 20.07
CA GLN A 59 6.19 -8.23 20.35
C GLN A 59 5.65 -8.91 19.07
N GLY A 60 5.86 -8.32 17.89
CA GLY A 60 5.39 -8.84 16.61
C GLY A 60 3.92 -8.55 16.30
N GLN A 61 3.21 -7.81 17.15
CA GLN A 61 1.80 -7.46 16.92
C GLN A 61 1.68 -6.39 15.83
N LEU A 62 0.69 -6.56 14.94
CA LEU A 62 0.34 -5.55 13.95
C LEU A 62 -0.53 -4.47 14.58
N VAL A 63 -0.18 -3.21 14.32
CA VAL A 63 -0.90 -2.01 14.73
C VAL A 63 -1.03 -1.07 13.56
N ALA A 64 -2.06 -0.22 13.54
CA ALA A 64 -2.27 0.75 12.46
C ALA A 64 -2.36 2.17 13.00
N THR A 65 -1.90 3.13 12.22
CA THR A 65 -2.13 4.55 12.53
C THR A 65 -3.61 4.89 12.35
N LYS A 66 -4.06 5.97 13.00
CA LYS A 66 -5.37 6.54 12.70
C LYS A 66 -5.39 7.00 11.24
N SER A 67 -6.42 6.62 10.50
CA SER A 67 -6.54 7.04 9.10
C SER A 67 -6.60 8.57 8.96
N TYR A 68 -5.84 9.07 7.99
CA TYR A 68 -5.81 10.46 7.60
C TYR A 68 -6.67 10.67 6.35
N ARG A 69 -7.32 11.83 6.24
CA ARG A 69 -8.13 12.19 5.06
C ARG A 69 -7.23 12.95 4.07
N GLY A 70 -7.05 12.38 2.90
CA GLY A 70 -6.29 12.95 1.80
C GLY A 70 -7.10 13.84 0.87
N GLY A 71 -6.56 14.00 -0.33
CA GLY A 71 -7.09 14.70 -1.48
C GLY A 71 -8.01 13.83 -2.34
N LEU A 72 -8.20 14.26 -3.58
CA LEU A 72 -8.91 13.48 -4.61
C LEU A 72 -8.02 12.34 -5.14
N ASP A 73 -6.72 12.60 -5.22
CA ASP A 73 -5.71 11.87 -5.98
C ASP A 73 -4.39 11.74 -5.21
N GLY A 74 -4.48 11.70 -3.87
CA GLY A 74 -3.31 11.52 -3.04
C GLY A 74 -3.58 11.62 -1.56
N CYS A 75 -2.82 10.86 -0.77
CA CYS A 75 -2.89 10.89 0.67
C CYS A 75 -1.53 10.60 1.30
N THR A 76 -1.09 11.49 2.19
CA THR A 76 0.14 11.28 2.98
C THR A 76 -0.23 10.83 4.39
N PRO A 77 0.14 9.61 4.79
CA PRO A 77 -0.16 9.12 6.13
C PRO A 77 0.69 9.85 7.18
N ARG A 78 0.23 9.84 8.44
CA ARG A 78 1.05 10.30 9.57
C ARG A 78 1.85 9.13 10.12
N ASN A 79 3.09 9.40 10.51
CA ASN A 79 3.96 8.44 11.17
C ASN A 79 3.38 7.98 12.52
N PHE A 80 3.84 6.81 12.97
CA PHE A 80 3.64 6.39 14.36
C PHE A 80 4.29 7.40 15.31
N ARG A 81 3.60 7.68 16.43
CA ARG A 81 4.16 8.53 17.51
C ARG A 81 5.17 7.76 18.36
N ASP A 82 4.99 6.45 18.44
CA ASP A 82 5.90 5.55 19.13
C ASP A 82 6.91 5.05 18.10
N GLU A 83 8.16 5.48 18.26
CA GLU A 83 9.28 5.15 17.38
C GLU A 83 9.70 3.68 17.49
N SER A 84 9.23 2.94 18.51
CA SER A 84 9.47 1.50 18.63
C SER A 84 8.58 0.65 17.71
N ILE A 85 7.59 1.27 17.05
CA ILE A 85 6.76 0.62 16.04
C ILE A 85 7.45 0.75 14.69
N GLU A 86 7.83 -0.38 14.10
CA GLU A 86 8.40 -0.45 12.76
C GLU A 86 7.27 -0.33 11.72
N PRO A 87 7.22 0.70 10.87
CA PRO A 87 6.30 0.73 9.74
C PRO A 87 6.69 -0.35 8.73
N ILE A 88 5.74 -1.21 8.37
CA ILE A 88 5.99 -2.31 7.41
C ILE A 88 5.07 -2.24 6.19
N ALA A 89 3.99 -1.47 6.28
CA ALA A 89 3.10 -1.25 5.14
C ALA A 89 2.44 0.14 5.17
N SER A 90 2.21 0.70 3.99
CA SER A 90 1.24 1.78 3.77
C SER A 90 -0.13 1.17 3.39
N PHE A 91 -1.20 1.92 3.60
CA PHE A 91 -2.49 1.61 2.98
C PHE A 91 -3.20 2.89 2.58
N HIS A 92 -3.94 2.86 1.48
CA HIS A 92 -4.88 3.91 1.15
C HIS A 92 -6.06 3.44 0.30
N THR A 93 -7.18 4.14 0.39
CA THR A 93 -8.26 4.04 -0.58
C THR A 93 -7.98 5.02 -1.71
N HIS A 94 -8.21 4.66 -2.97
CA HIS A 94 -8.57 5.67 -3.96
C HIS A 94 -9.91 6.31 -3.58
N ALA A 95 -10.21 7.47 -4.16
CA ALA A 95 -11.41 8.26 -3.88
C ALA A 95 -12.70 7.57 -4.41
N ALA A 96 -13.78 8.35 -4.53
CA ALA A 96 -14.99 7.89 -5.24
C ALA A 96 -14.66 7.59 -6.70
N TYR A 97 -15.53 6.84 -7.36
CA TYR A 97 -15.45 6.72 -8.81
C TYR A 97 -15.56 8.11 -9.48
N ASP A 98 -14.67 8.36 -10.44
CA ASP A 98 -14.59 9.58 -11.23
C ASP A 98 -14.43 9.17 -12.71
N PRO A 99 -15.38 9.56 -13.60
CA PRO A 99 -15.30 9.25 -15.03
C PRO A 99 -14.13 9.96 -15.74
N ASP A 100 -13.46 10.90 -15.09
CA ASP A 100 -12.32 11.66 -15.63
C ASP A 100 -10.97 11.22 -15.04
N ALA A 101 -10.92 10.20 -14.16
CA ALA A 101 -9.67 9.65 -13.62
C ALA A 101 -9.60 8.10 -13.60
N ASP A 102 -8.47 7.54 -14.04
CA ASP A 102 -8.15 6.11 -13.90
C ASP A 102 -7.83 5.72 -12.45
N SER A 103 -8.89 5.56 -11.66
CA SER A 103 -8.80 5.24 -10.24
C SER A 103 -8.80 3.73 -9.94
N GLU A 104 -8.57 2.86 -10.92
CA GLU A 104 -8.71 1.40 -10.77
C GLU A 104 -7.37 0.63 -10.67
N VAL A 105 -6.24 1.35 -10.80
CA VAL A 105 -4.87 0.80 -10.73
C VAL A 105 -4.02 1.74 -9.88
N PRO A 106 -3.16 1.24 -8.95
CA PRO A 106 -2.22 2.10 -8.23
C PRO A 106 -1.37 2.94 -9.21
N SER A 107 -1.11 4.18 -8.87
CA SER A 107 -0.33 5.11 -9.69
C SER A 107 1.15 4.74 -9.73
N PHE A 108 1.88 5.34 -10.67
CA PHE A 108 3.35 5.32 -10.69
C PHE A 108 3.91 5.86 -9.38
N ASN A 109 3.32 6.94 -8.85
CA ASN A 109 3.79 7.60 -7.64
C ASN A 109 3.56 6.73 -6.39
N ASP A 110 2.50 5.91 -6.34
CA ASP A 110 2.28 4.99 -5.22
C ASP A 110 3.45 3.99 -5.10
N LEU A 111 3.80 3.32 -6.20
CA LEU A 111 4.90 2.37 -6.21
C LEU A 111 6.26 3.05 -5.91
N VAL A 112 6.47 4.27 -6.39
CA VAL A 112 7.71 5.02 -6.10
C VAL A 112 7.77 5.37 -4.62
N ALA A 113 6.70 5.91 -4.04
CA ALA A 113 6.67 6.27 -2.62
C ALA A 113 6.91 5.05 -1.72
N ASP A 114 6.22 3.94 -1.96
CA ASP A 114 6.42 2.71 -1.21
C ASP A 114 7.83 2.15 -1.37
N THR A 115 8.45 2.35 -2.54
CA THR A 115 9.86 1.96 -2.78
C THR A 115 10.82 2.82 -1.98
N ASP A 116 10.62 4.13 -1.98
CA ASP A 116 11.48 5.08 -1.27
C ASP A 116 11.35 4.92 0.26
N GLU A 117 10.15 4.55 0.73
CA GLU A 117 9.86 4.27 2.14
C GLU A 117 10.26 2.84 2.57
N GLY A 118 10.46 1.92 1.62
CA GLY A 118 10.84 0.54 1.90
C GLY A 118 9.71 -0.30 2.53
N VAL A 119 8.45 0.03 2.23
CA VAL A 119 7.26 -0.61 2.80
C VAL A 119 6.38 -1.22 1.69
N VAL A 120 5.58 -2.23 1.99
CA VAL A 120 4.54 -2.68 1.03
C VAL A 120 3.34 -1.74 1.10
N GLY A 121 2.69 -1.44 -0.01
CA GLY A 121 1.51 -0.58 -0.04
C GLY A 121 0.25 -1.32 -0.44
N PHE A 122 -0.84 -1.10 0.29
CA PHE A 122 -2.14 -1.72 0.02
C PHE A 122 -3.16 -0.69 -0.46
N VAL A 123 -3.76 -0.95 -1.63
CA VAL A 123 -4.66 0.01 -2.28
C VAL A 123 -6.04 -0.61 -2.54
N SER A 124 -7.10 0.11 -2.18
CA SER A 124 -8.49 -0.23 -2.58
C SER A 124 -9.07 0.77 -3.57
N THR A 125 -9.77 0.27 -4.59
CA THR A 125 -10.29 1.10 -5.70
C THR A 125 -11.81 1.23 -5.67
N PRO A 126 -12.42 2.17 -6.42
CA PRO A 126 -13.89 2.31 -6.49
C PRO A 126 -14.61 1.04 -6.96
N GLY A 127 -14.03 0.29 -7.90
CA GLY A 127 -14.54 -1.00 -8.37
C GLY A 127 -14.43 -2.12 -7.34
N GLY A 128 -13.81 -1.86 -6.19
CA GLY A 128 -13.61 -2.81 -5.10
C GLY A 128 -12.41 -3.74 -5.32
N ARG A 129 -11.44 -3.37 -6.17
CA ARG A 129 -10.20 -4.13 -6.33
C ARG A 129 -9.31 -3.93 -5.12
N PHE A 130 -8.48 -4.93 -4.86
CA PHE A 130 -7.48 -4.88 -3.81
C PHE A 130 -6.11 -5.17 -4.39
N TRP A 131 -5.19 -4.22 -4.21
CA TRP A 131 -3.85 -4.24 -4.77
C TRP A 131 -2.79 -4.23 -3.69
N VAL A 132 -1.60 -4.70 -4.06
CA VAL A 132 -0.38 -4.57 -3.27
C VAL A 132 0.78 -4.06 -4.14
N THR A 133 1.54 -3.09 -3.65
CA THR A 133 2.83 -2.68 -4.21
C THR A 133 3.94 -3.51 -3.57
N ILE A 134 4.93 -3.90 -4.36
CA ILE A 134 6.03 -4.77 -3.94
C ILE A 134 7.34 -4.10 -4.36
N PRO A 135 7.91 -3.21 -3.51
CA PRO A 135 9.12 -2.44 -3.80
C PRO A 135 10.28 -3.25 -4.35
N GLU A 136 10.63 -4.36 -3.70
CA GLU A 136 11.76 -5.22 -4.08
C GLU A 136 11.61 -5.79 -5.49
N GLN A 137 10.37 -5.89 -5.98
CA GLN A 137 10.05 -6.43 -7.29
C GLN A 137 9.64 -5.38 -8.31
N ASP A 138 9.69 -4.10 -7.94
CA ASP A 138 9.29 -2.92 -8.73
C ASP A 138 7.97 -3.09 -9.48
N ARG A 139 6.96 -3.59 -8.76
CA ARG A 139 5.66 -3.95 -9.34
C ARG A 139 4.50 -3.77 -8.38
N VAL A 140 3.31 -3.69 -8.94
CA VAL A 140 2.04 -3.83 -8.24
C VAL A 140 1.32 -5.08 -8.71
N VAL A 141 0.61 -5.75 -7.80
CA VAL A 141 -0.13 -6.99 -8.06
C VAL A 141 -1.54 -6.89 -7.49
N GLN A 142 -2.52 -7.33 -8.26
CA GLN A 142 -3.90 -7.41 -7.81
C GLN A 142 -4.08 -8.68 -6.96
N ILE A 143 -4.42 -8.50 -5.69
CA ILE A 143 -4.76 -9.60 -4.77
C ILE A 143 -6.11 -10.20 -5.20
N CYS A 144 -7.09 -9.33 -5.49
CA CYS A 144 -8.41 -9.73 -5.98
C CYS A 144 -9.10 -8.59 -6.75
N GLY A 145 -10.01 -8.96 -7.65
CA GLY A 145 -10.64 -8.06 -8.61
C GLY A 145 -11.89 -7.34 -8.10
N LEU A 146 -12.79 -7.01 -9.03
CA LEU A 146 -14.02 -6.27 -8.76
C LEU A 146 -14.84 -6.89 -7.62
N ARG A 147 -15.46 -6.04 -6.79
CA ARG A 147 -16.29 -6.42 -5.65
C ARG A 147 -15.58 -7.26 -4.58
N CYS A 148 -14.24 -7.31 -4.60
CA CYS A 148 -13.51 -7.95 -3.52
C CYS A 148 -13.61 -7.13 -2.22
N LEU A 149 -13.61 -5.81 -2.34
CA LEU A 149 -13.91 -4.82 -1.30
C LEU A 149 -15.22 -4.10 -1.66
N PRO A 150 -15.79 -3.26 -0.76
CA PRO A 150 -16.94 -2.45 -1.11
C PRO A 150 -16.71 -1.69 -2.42
N GLN A 151 -17.70 -1.74 -3.29
CA GLN A 151 -17.70 -1.11 -4.60
C GLN A 151 -18.55 0.15 -4.52
N ASP A 152 -18.07 1.23 -5.12
CA ASP A 152 -18.83 2.46 -5.28
C ASP A 152 -20.07 2.19 -6.14
N ARG A 153 -21.22 2.76 -5.78
CA ARG A 153 -22.47 2.52 -6.52
C ARG A 153 -22.38 3.04 -7.95
N ASP A 154 -21.61 4.11 -8.13
CA ASP A 154 -21.53 4.86 -9.38
C ASP A 154 -20.45 4.27 -10.31
N PHE A 155 -19.68 3.27 -9.84
CA PHE A 155 -18.60 2.64 -10.59
C PHE A 155 -19.08 2.03 -11.91
N VAL A 156 -18.40 2.38 -13.00
CA VAL A 156 -18.59 1.81 -14.34
C VAL A 156 -17.40 0.92 -14.71
N ALA A 157 -17.66 -0.36 -14.95
CA ALA A 157 -16.61 -1.31 -15.28
C ALA A 157 -16.08 -1.14 -16.71
N GLY A 158 -14.75 -1.04 -16.86
CA GLY A 158 -14.07 -1.12 -18.16
C GLY A 158 -13.90 0.21 -18.89
N GLU A 159 -14.28 1.34 -18.28
CA GLU A 159 -14.13 2.67 -18.87
C GLU A 159 -12.67 3.03 -19.15
N TRP A 160 -11.77 2.70 -18.22
CA TRP A 160 -10.32 2.94 -18.32
C TRP A 160 -9.55 1.79 -18.99
N GLY A 161 -10.24 1.10 -19.91
CA GLY A 161 -9.71 -0.01 -20.67
C GLY A 161 -9.37 -1.27 -19.83
N PRO A 162 -8.64 -2.23 -20.43
CA PRO A 162 -8.30 -3.48 -19.77
C PRO A 162 -7.37 -3.29 -18.57
N ILE A 163 -7.72 -3.88 -17.44
CA ILE A 163 -6.91 -3.89 -16.22
C ILE A 163 -6.21 -5.26 -16.08
N ALA A 164 -4.89 -5.26 -16.17
CA ALA A 164 -4.05 -6.45 -15.96
C ALA A 164 -4.01 -6.83 -14.47
N LYS A 165 -3.54 -8.05 -14.15
CA LYS A 165 -3.37 -8.49 -12.75
C LYS A 165 -2.09 -7.95 -12.10
N SER A 166 -1.21 -7.35 -12.87
CA SER A 166 0.06 -6.80 -12.38
C SER A 166 0.61 -5.75 -13.33
N TYR A 167 1.31 -4.77 -12.78
CA TYR A 167 2.01 -3.74 -13.54
C TYR A 167 3.41 -3.53 -12.96
N THR A 168 4.41 -3.42 -13.83
CA THR A 168 5.72 -2.86 -13.49
C THR A 168 5.64 -1.34 -13.41
N ARG A 169 6.60 -0.69 -12.75
CA ARG A 169 6.72 0.78 -12.72
C ARG A 169 6.62 1.43 -14.11
N ARG A 170 7.32 0.86 -15.10
CA ARG A 170 7.28 1.36 -16.48
C ARG A 170 5.88 1.26 -17.09
N GLN A 171 5.16 0.18 -16.83
CA GLN A 171 3.81 0.00 -17.35
C GLN A 171 2.81 0.94 -16.67
N LEU A 172 2.98 1.24 -15.38
CA LEU A 172 2.18 2.28 -14.69
C LEU A 172 2.39 3.64 -15.34
N LYS A 173 3.65 4.05 -15.51
CA LYS A 173 3.98 5.32 -16.18
C LYS A 173 3.44 5.41 -17.60
N GLN A 174 3.44 4.29 -18.34
CA GLN A 174 2.86 4.25 -19.68
C GLN A 174 1.34 4.36 -19.64
N ARG A 175 0.68 3.77 -18.63
CA ARG A 175 -0.78 3.81 -18.46
C ARG A 175 -1.28 5.22 -18.19
N GLU A 176 -0.61 5.97 -17.31
CA GLU A 176 -0.91 7.38 -17.00
C GLU A 176 -0.75 8.34 -18.20
N LEU A 177 -0.08 7.91 -19.28
CA LEU A 177 0.00 8.68 -20.53
C LEU A 177 -1.12 8.34 -21.51
N LEU A 178 -1.85 7.25 -21.26
CA LEU A 178 -2.93 6.76 -22.11
C LEU A 178 -4.31 7.12 -21.57
N TYR A 179 -4.41 7.25 -20.25
CA TYR A 179 -5.61 7.49 -19.46
C TYR A 179 -5.32 8.62 -18.49
#